data_AF-A0A261WAK9-F1
#
_entry.id   AF-A0A261WAK9-F1
#
_cell.length_a   1.000
_cell.length_b   1.000
_cell.length_c   1.000
_cell.angle_alpha   90.00
_cell.angle_beta   90.00
_cell.angle_gamma   90.00
#
_symmetry.space_group_name_H-M   'P 1'
#
loop_
_entity.id
_entity.type
_entity.pdbx_description
1 polymer ?
#
loop_
_entity_poly.entity_id
_entity_poly.type
_entity_poly.pdbx_seq_one_letter_code
_entity_poly.pdbx_strand_id
1 'polypeptide(L)'
;MPTCSIYPLPYSADPAVFFSRICQAPGAVLLDSGRPVAERGRYDLLSAWPRQELSVADGESGTAYLQRLRDSLASLGTATLPAGCELPFAGGLIGYLSYA
;
A
#
# COMPACT_ATOMS: atom_id res chain seq x y z
N MET A 1 -15.13 -9.33 -8.43
CA MET A 1 -13.86 -8.61 -8.70
C MET A 1 -13.91 -7.30 -7.94
N PRO A 2 -12.90 -6.97 -7.11
CA PRO A 2 -12.87 -5.66 -6.47
C PRO A 2 -12.73 -4.58 -7.54
N THR A 3 -13.66 -3.62 -7.54
CA THR A 3 -13.64 -2.49 -8.47
C THR A 3 -12.74 -1.38 -7.93
N CYS A 4 -11.70 -1.00 -8.67
CA CYS A 4 -10.91 0.19 -8.36
C CYS A 4 -11.65 1.43 -8.85
N SER A 5 -12.00 2.33 -7.93
CA SER A 5 -12.61 3.62 -8.25
C SER A 5 -11.57 4.73 -8.12
N ILE A 6 -11.55 5.66 -9.07
CA ILE A 6 -10.56 6.75 -9.11
C ILE A 6 -11.28 8.07 -8.95
N TYR A 7 -10.83 8.86 -7.98
CA TYR A 7 -11.35 10.20 -7.70
C TYR A 7 -10.17 11.18 -7.65
N PRO A 8 -10.17 12.24 -8.48
CA PRO A 8 -9.12 13.25 -8.41
C PRO A 8 -9.30 14.09 -7.14
N LEU A 9 -8.18 14.42 -6.49
CA LEU A 9 -8.12 15.36 -5.38
C LEU A 9 -7.33 16.60 -5.81
N PRO A 10 -7.49 17.76 -5.13
CA PRO A 10 -6.63 18.91 -5.34
C PRO A 10 -5.16 18.51 -5.19
N TYR A 11 -4.31 18.95 -6.12
CA TYR A 11 -2.89 18.59 -6.08
C TYR A 11 -2.18 19.22 -4.87
N SER A 12 -1.37 18.42 -4.18
CA SER A 12 -0.40 18.86 -3.18
C SER A 12 0.93 18.21 -3.51
N ALA A 13 2.00 19.00 -3.56
CA ALA A 13 3.36 18.47 -3.71
C ALA A 13 3.88 17.82 -2.41
N ASP A 14 3.34 18.23 -1.26
CA ASP A 14 3.66 17.65 0.05
C ASP A 14 2.66 16.52 0.37
N PRO A 15 3.09 15.24 0.44
CA PRO A 15 2.22 14.12 0.78
C PRO A 15 1.72 14.17 2.23
N ALA A 16 2.41 14.87 3.13
CA ALA A 16 2.01 14.99 4.54
C ALA A 16 0.66 15.71 4.70
N VAL A 17 0.30 16.60 3.77
CA VAL A 17 -1.00 17.30 3.76
C VAL A 17 -2.17 16.31 3.76
N PHE A 18 -2.08 15.23 2.98
CA PHE A 18 -3.10 14.19 2.96
C PHE A 18 -2.88 13.15 4.05
N PHE A 19 -1.63 12.77 4.31
CA PHE A 19 -1.34 11.74 5.30
C PHE A 19 -1.75 12.15 6.71
N SER A 20 -1.62 13.43 7.08
CA SER A 20 -2.07 13.96 8.37
C SER A 20 -3.55 13.70 8.66
N ARG A 21 -4.39 13.52 7.63
CA ARG A 21 -5.82 13.21 7.77
C ARG A 21 -6.10 11.76 8.14
N ILE A 22 -5.16 10.86 7.86
CA ILE A 22 -5.31 9.42 8.07
C ILE A 22 -4.23 8.81 8.96
N CYS A 23 -3.26 9.58 9.44
CA CYS A 23 -2.10 9.06 10.18
C CYS A 23 -2.47 8.38 11.50
N GLN A 24 -3.65 8.69 12.06
CA GLN A 24 -4.19 8.04 13.25
C GLN A 24 -5.09 6.84 12.93
N ALA A 25 -5.33 6.55 11.65
CA ALA A 25 -6.15 5.42 11.25
C ALA A 25 -5.37 4.09 11.45
N PRO A 26 -6.07 2.98 11.73
CA PRO A 26 -5.45 1.66 11.80
C PRO A 26 -4.67 1.33 10.52
N GLY A 27 -3.47 0.77 10.68
CA GLY A 27 -2.60 0.37 9.58
C GLY A 27 -2.18 1.50 8.64
N ALA A 28 -2.15 2.75 9.09
CA ALA A 28 -1.72 3.88 8.28
C ALA A 28 -0.26 3.73 7.80
N VAL A 29 -0.05 3.80 6.49
CA VAL A 29 1.27 3.73 5.85
C VAL A 29 1.44 4.88 4.86
N LEU A 30 2.61 5.52 4.91
CA LEU A 30 3.09 6.44 3.89
C LEU A 30 4.38 5.89 3.28
N LEU A 31 4.40 5.72 1.97
CA LEU A 31 5.63 5.52 1.18
C LEU A 31 5.90 6.83 0.45
N ASP A 32 6.87 7.59 0.95
CA ASP A 32 7.31 8.86 0.38
C ASP A 32 8.47 8.63 -0.59
N SER A 33 8.30 9.07 -1.83
CA SER A 33 9.32 9.05 -2.88
C SER A 33 10.46 10.03 -2.62
N GLY A 34 10.33 10.96 -1.67
CA GLY A 34 11.38 11.87 -1.22
C GLY A 34 11.61 13.05 -2.16
N ARG A 35 10.60 13.47 -2.92
CA ARG A 35 10.70 14.65 -3.79
C ARG A 35 10.77 15.94 -2.93
N PRO A 36 11.51 16.97 -3.36
CA PRO A 36 12.22 17.09 -4.65
C PRO A 36 13.63 16.50 -4.67
N VAL A 37 14.17 16.05 -3.54
CA VAL A 37 15.58 15.58 -3.43
C VAL A 37 15.80 14.30 -4.23
N ALA A 38 14.84 13.39 -4.22
CA ALA A 38 14.90 12.16 -5.01
C ALA A 38 14.58 12.42 -6.50
N GLU A 39 15.38 11.83 -7.38
CA GLU A 39 15.18 11.97 -8.84
C GLU A 39 14.40 10.80 -9.48
N ARG A 40 14.32 9.66 -8.78
CA ARG A 40 13.71 8.43 -9.31
C ARG A 40 12.30 8.15 -8.80
N GLY A 41 11.90 8.80 -7.71
CA GLY A 41 10.58 8.62 -7.10
C GLY A 41 9.51 9.43 -7.82
N ARG A 42 8.52 8.75 -8.43
CA ARG A 42 7.41 9.38 -9.18
C ARG A 42 6.12 9.49 -8.36
N TYR A 43 5.90 8.58 -7.41
CA TYR A 43 4.63 8.43 -6.71
C TYR A 43 4.85 8.33 -5.21
N ASP A 44 4.07 9.10 -4.45
CA ASP A 44 3.86 8.87 -3.03
C ASP A 44 2.62 8.00 -2.84
N LEU A 45 2.68 7.02 -1.95
CA LEU A 45 1.57 6.12 -1.67
C LEU A 45 1.11 6.26 -0.23
N LEU A 46 -0.20 6.44 -0.05
CA LEU A 46 -0.85 6.51 1.24
C LEU A 46 -1.86 5.37 1.34
N SER A 47 -1.89 4.67 2.47
CA SER A 47 -2.86 3.60 2.73
C SER A 47 -3.27 3.60 4.21
N ALA A 48 -4.51 3.18 4.49
CA ALA A 48 -5.07 3.04 5.83
C ALA A 48 -6.31 2.12 5.79
N TRP A 49 -6.79 1.70 6.96
CA TRP A 49 -7.95 0.81 7.13
C TRP A 49 -7.81 -0.52 6.38
N PRO A 50 -6.80 -1.34 6.73
CA PRO A 50 -6.60 -2.62 6.07
C PRO A 50 -7.79 -3.55 6.32
N ARG A 51 -8.12 -4.39 5.33
CA ARG A 51 -9.11 -5.47 5.51
C ARG A 51 -8.59 -6.58 6.41
N GLN A 52 -7.27 -6.73 6.47
CA GLN A 52 -6.57 -7.73 7.26
C GLN A 52 -5.15 -7.21 7.55
N GLU A 53 -4.69 -7.41 8.78
CA GLU A 53 -3.29 -7.23 9.16
C GLU A 53 -2.60 -8.60 9.21
N LEU A 54 -1.39 -8.68 8.68
CA LEU A 54 -0.59 -9.90 8.61
C LEU A 54 0.72 -9.64 9.36
N SER A 55 0.98 -10.41 10.40
CA SER A 55 2.23 -10.47 11.14
C SER A 55 2.74 -11.90 11.18
N VAL A 56 4.05 -12.10 11.36
CA VAL A 56 4.64 -13.43 11.56
C VAL A 56 4.02 -14.07 12.81
N ALA A 57 3.57 -15.31 12.71
CA ALA A 57 3.05 -16.05 13.86
C ALA A 57 4.18 -16.72 14.66
N ASP A 58 3.90 -17.07 15.92
CA ASP A 58 4.88 -17.74 16.78
C ASP A 58 5.36 -19.07 16.17
N GLY A 59 6.67 -19.20 15.99
CA GLY A 59 7.28 -20.38 15.37
C GLY A 59 7.09 -20.49 13.86
N GLU A 60 6.47 -19.50 13.19
CA GLU A 60 6.34 -19.46 11.74
C GLU A 60 7.69 -19.13 11.10
N SER A 61 8.14 -19.95 10.15
CA SER A 61 9.34 -19.64 9.37
C SER A 61 9.08 -18.47 8.41
N GLY A 62 10.12 -17.70 8.08
CA GLY A 62 10.00 -16.62 7.10
C GLY A 62 9.48 -17.10 5.73
N THR A 63 9.84 -18.31 5.32
CA THR A 63 9.33 -18.90 4.07
C THR A 63 7.84 -19.21 4.13
N ALA A 64 7.35 -19.76 5.24
CA ALA A 64 5.92 -20.00 5.45
C ALA A 64 5.14 -18.68 5.50
N TYR A 65 5.68 -17.67 6.18
CA TYR A 65 5.08 -16.33 6.23
C TYR A 65 4.96 -15.71 4.83
N LEU A 66 6.04 -15.71 4.04
CA LEU A 66 6.03 -15.19 2.67
C LEU A 66 5.03 -15.95 1.78
N GLN A 67 4.84 -17.25 1.98
CA GLN A 67 3.84 -18.01 1.25
C GLN A 67 2.42 -17.56 1.64
N ARG A 68 2.15 -17.40 2.94
CA ARG A 68 0.87 -16.90 3.45
C ARG A 68 0.55 -15.49 2.93
N LEU A 69 1.55 -14.62 2.77
CA LEU A 69 1.37 -13.32 2.12
C LEU A 69 0.91 -13.48 0.66
N ARG A 70 1.54 -14.36 -0.11
CA ARG A 70 1.13 -14.62 -1.51
C ARG A 70 -0.29 -15.17 -1.60
N ASP A 71 -0.64 -16.12 -0.74
CA ASP A 71 -1.97 -16.72 -0.70
C ASP A 71 -3.03 -15.67 -0.33
N SER A 72 -2.73 -14.81 0.66
CA SER A 72 -3.59 -13.71 1.07
C SER A 72 -3.78 -12.70 -0.07
N LEU A 73 -2.71 -12.33 -0.78
CA LEU A 73 -2.80 -11.45 -1.95
C LEU A 73 -3.65 -12.08 -3.07
N ALA A 74 -3.44 -13.37 -3.35
CA ALA A 74 -4.20 -14.10 -4.38
C ALA A 74 -5.70 -14.13 -4.05
N SER A 75 -6.06 -14.24 -2.76
CA SER A 75 -7.45 -14.23 -2.31
C SER A 75 -8.19 -12.91 -2.56
N LEU A 76 -7.47 -11.78 -2.69
CA LEU A 76 -8.06 -10.48 -3.04
C LEU A 76 -8.51 -10.44 -4.52
N GLY A 77 -7.90 -11.26 -5.37
CA GLY A 77 -8.07 -11.26 -6.81
C GLY A 77 -7.40 -10.06 -7.50
N THR A 78 -7.43 -10.06 -8.83
CA THR A 78 -6.83 -8.99 -9.63
C THR A 78 -7.75 -7.78 -9.68
N ALA A 79 -7.21 -6.61 -9.36
CA ALA A 79 -7.89 -5.33 -9.56
C ALA A 79 -7.90 -4.96 -11.06
N THR A 80 -9.05 -4.53 -11.57
CA THR A 80 -9.17 -3.97 -12.91
C THR A 80 -9.09 -2.45 -12.82
N LEU A 81 -8.11 -1.87 -13.47
CA LEU A 81 -7.95 -0.42 -13.58
C LEU A 81 -8.74 0.12 -14.78
N PRO A 82 -9.27 1.36 -14.69
CA PRO A 82 -9.80 2.07 -15.86
C PRO A 82 -8.75 2.18 -16.98
N ALA A 83 -9.19 2.12 -18.23
CA ALA A 83 -8.31 2.20 -19.39
C ALA A 83 -7.47 3.50 -19.38
N GLY A 84 -6.17 3.37 -19.70
CA GLY A 84 -5.21 4.48 -19.71
C GLY A 84 -4.69 4.91 -18.33
N CYS A 85 -5.08 4.21 -17.25
CA CYS A 85 -4.58 4.50 -15.91
C CYS A 85 -3.36 3.63 -15.56
N GLU A 86 -2.21 4.27 -15.30
CA GLU A 86 -0.95 3.60 -14.93
C GLU A 86 -0.61 3.87 -13.46
N LEU A 87 -1.44 3.35 -12.55
CA LEU A 87 -1.18 3.41 -11.11
C LEU A 87 -0.18 2.33 -10.69
N PRO A 88 0.87 2.66 -9.92
CA PRO A 88 1.86 1.67 -9.46
C PRO A 88 1.29 0.71 -8.40
N PHE A 89 0.17 1.08 -7.77
CA PHE A 89 -0.50 0.33 -6.72
C PHE A 89 -2.01 0.57 -6.79
N ALA A 90 -2.79 -0.50 -6.88
CA ALA A 90 -4.26 -0.48 -7.00
C ALA A 90 -4.95 -1.31 -5.92
N GLY A 91 -4.32 -1.39 -4.74
CA GLY A 91 -4.67 -2.30 -3.66
C GLY A 91 -3.80 -3.56 -3.66
N GLY A 92 -3.64 -4.17 -2.49
CA GLY A 92 -2.75 -5.31 -2.27
C GLY A 92 -2.21 -5.32 -0.85
N LEU A 93 -0.98 -5.81 -0.69
CA LEU A 93 -0.25 -5.82 0.58
C LEU A 93 0.73 -4.66 0.62
N ILE A 94 0.81 -3.98 1.77
CA ILE A 94 1.74 -2.88 2.04
C ILE A 94 2.14 -2.94 3.51
N GLY A 95 3.41 -2.67 3.81
CA GLY A 95 3.94 -2.75 5.17
C GLY A 95 5.46 -2.83 5.16
N TYR A 96 6.02 -3.41 6.23
CA TYR A 96 7.45 -3.56 6.42
C TYR A 96 7.81 -5.02 6.72
N LEU A 97 9.07 -5.37 6.46
CA LEU A 97 9.68 -6.63 6.88
C LEU A 97 10.80 -6.31 7.87
N SER A 98 10.68 -6.79 9.10
CA SER A 98 11.73 -6.64 10.11
C SER A 98 12.91 -7.58 9.84
N TYR A 99 14.10 -7.20 10.28
CA TYR A 99 15.33 -8.01 10.15
C TYR A 99 15.45 -9.20 11.12
N ALA A 100 14.45 -9.43 11.99
CA ALA A 100 14.52 -10.41 13.08
C ALA A 100 14.85 -11.84 12.63
#